data_AF-W7U8N3-F1
#
_entry.id   AF-W7U8N3-F1
#
_cell.length_a   1.000
_cell.length_b   1.000
_cell.length_c   1.000
_cell.angle_alpha   90.00
_cell.angle_beta   90.00
_cell.angle_gamma   90.00
#
_symmetry.space_group_name_H-M   'P 1'
#
loop_
_entity.id
_entity.type
_entity.pdbx_description
1 polymer ?
#
loop_
_entity_poly.entity_id
_entity_poly.type
_entity_poly.pdbx_seq_one_letter_code
_entity_poly.pdbx_strand_id
1 'polypeptide(L)'
;MSFLLLPLLVVIVHFRPHDPMTVESVDWASFWPCLVDPPEGTLAEVYGARGSEQDRDVFVYQKPFNFIPPQPSPPLSVKEYLLGLAGVRERCEIFDPRKLGLGGLIKHRWDQKQKTGQFRTTVTGARIRSSQGTKSPWMVELYLNPGRSHKPVSVPAKAVGNISQPYDPRAFSFLGAPARDVMFWYRTPRARDLQVNEHASEEGSKGGDGAEESWSTAMSCEPVDRATRGHARDLHAVLINPYPIGDLSGVLVPFPFEERPQGLARSLDAITVGLTFASELLAGARRDDDRSTNLRVGFNSIGAGASIGHLHFQFWRVVGGLDGRVPIERAPTWPPSPTSFDDVELAVIPTNYHPIRSLVLSGRSIPALAKAAAHCVNVLMDRNIPFSLLMNGQHLYIMPRRFANTTFPFASAGFPEAAGFLLVVNDTYWRDPSLLNADIVWDLWRESFDVGEEMFNGILSACANA
;
A
#
# COMPACT_ATOMS: atom_id res chain seq x y z
N MET A 1 32.42 47.47 16.02
CA MET A 1 31.09 47.19 16.60
C MET A 1 30.08 47.22 15.47
N SER A 2 29.71 46.05 14.94
CA SER A 2 28.70 45.93 13.89
C SER A 2 27.47 45.29 14.51
N PHE A 3 26.37 46.05 14.63
CA PHE A 3 25.08 45.52 15.04
C PHE A 3 24.49 44.74 13.85
N LEU A 4 24.49 43.41 13.96
CA LEU A 4 23.68 42.53 13.12
C LEU A 4 22.22 42.72 13.52
N LEU A 5 21.46 43.43 12.69
CA LEU A 5 20.00 43.42 12.74
C LEU A 5 19.52 42.03 12.31
N LEU A 6 19.20 41.18 13.29
CA LEU A 6 18.54 39.89 13.05
C LEU A 6 17.01 40.09 12.94
N PRO A 7 16.31 39.29 12.12
CA PRO A 7 14.89 39.50 11.85
C PRO A 7 14.05 39.19 13.09
N LEU A 8 13.39 40.21 13.63
CA LEU A 8 12.26 40.04 14.54
C LEU A 8 11.09 39.47 13.73
N LEU A 9 10.62 38.27 14.09
CA LEU A 9 9.35 37.77 13.57
C LEU A 9 8.24 38.35 14.45
N VAL A 10 7.51 39.34 13.92
CA VAL A 10 6.33 39.91 14.60
C VAL A 10 5.09 39.23 14.02
N VAL A 11 4.39 38.45 14.85
CA VAL A 11 3.07 37.90 14.49
C VAL A 11 2.01 38.85 15.02
N ILE A 12 1.32 39.55 14.13
CA ILE A 12 0.21 40.44 14.48
C ILE A 12 -1.10 39.66 14.33
N VAL A 13 -1.78 39.42 15.44
CA VAL A 13 -3.13 38.82 15.44
C VAL A 13 -4.16 39.96 15.54
N HIS A 14 -5.19 39.93 14.71
CA HIS A 14 -6.29 40.91 14.75
C HIS A 14 -7.57 40.24 15.22
N PHE A 15 -8.09 40.71 16.36
CA PHE A 15 -9.41 40.29 16.86
C PHE A 15 -10.49 41.29 16.44
N ARG A 16 -11.72 40.79 16.23
CA ARG A 16 -12.91 41.64 16.04
C ARG A 16 -13.52 42.00 17.40
N PRO A 17 -14.17 43.16 17.55
CA PRO A 17 -14.42 43.78 18.86
C PRO A 17 -15.50 43.14 19.74
N HIS A 18 -16.07 41.98 19.38
CA HIS A 18 -17.32 41.51 19.99
C HIS A 18 -17.35 40.07 20.50
N ASP A 19 -16.21 39.40 20.65
CA ASP A 19 -16.16 38.11 21.35
C ASP A 19 -15.13 38.15 22.50
N PRO A 20 -15.55 38.08 23.77
CA PRO A 20 -14.64 37.89 24.87
C PRO A 20 -14.21 36.41 24.90
N MET A 21 -13.17 36.07 24.15
CA MET A 21 -12.48 34.79 24.30
C MET A 21 -11.36 34.97 25.34
N THR A 22 -11.44 34.23 26.44
CA THR A 22 -10.32 34.02 27.36
C THR A 22 -9.17 33.33 26.61
N VAL A 23 -7.92 33.73 26.86
CA VAL A 23 -6.69 33.28 26.16
C VAL A 23 -6.51 31.74 26.13
N GLU A 24 -7.27 31.01 26.92
CA GLU A 24 -7.34 29.54 26.93
C GLU A 24 -7.89 28.90 25.64
N SER A 25 -8.53 29.65 24.73
CA SER A 25 -9.21 29.07 23.55
C SER A 25 -8.50 29.26 22.20
N VAL A 26 -7.23 29.67 22.19
CA VAL A 26 -6.45 29.69 20.95
C VAL A 26 -6.07 28.26 20.56
N ASP A 27 -6.63 27.76 19.45
CA ASP A 27 -6.20 26.50 18.85
C ASP A 27 -4.83 26.68 18.18
N TRP A 28 -3.78 26.43 18.97
CA TRP A 28 -2.39 26.52 18.54
C TRP A 28 -2.03 25.52 17.43
N ALA A 29 -2.76 24.39 17.33
CA ALA A 29 -2.51 23.37 16.31
C ALA A 29 -2.78 23.90 14.89
N SER A 30 -3.68 24.87 14.75
CA SER A 30 -4.00 25.52 13.48
C SER A 30 -2.94 26.53 13.02
N PHE A 31 -2.14 27.09 13.94
CA PHE A 31 -1.14 28.13 13.65
C PHE A 31 0.29 27.62 13.57
N TRP A 32 0.61 26.48 14.19
CA TRP A 32 1.95 25.89 14.14
C TRP A 32 1.90 24.35 14.23
N PRO A 33 2.12 23.60 13.13
CA PRO A 33 1.89 22.15 13.12
C PRO A 33 2.89 21.32 13.95
N CYS A 34 3.86 21.94 14.62
CA CYS A 34 5.06 21.27 15.11
C CYS A 34 5.29 21.33 16.63
N LEU A 35 4.41 21.96 17.42
CA LEU A 35 4.53 22.01 18.87
C LEU A 35 3.16 21.74 19.50
N VAL A 36 3.02 20.54 20.07
CA VAL A 36 1.99 20.27 21.07
C VAL A 36 2.56 20.85 22.37
N ASP A 37 1.91 21.90 22.86
CA ASP A 37 2.22 22.71 24.05
C ASP A 37 3.47 23.63 23.98
N PRO A 38 3.35 24.92 24.41
CA PRO A 38 4.52 25.75 24.66
C PRO A 38 5.32 25.19 25.85
N PRO A 39 6.66 25.23 25.83
CA PRO A 39 7.47 24.76 26.97
C PRO A 39 7.10 25.48 28.26
N GLU A 40 7.13 24.76 29.39
CA GLU A 40 7.04 25.36 30.74
C GLU A 40 8.09 26.50 30.87
N GLY A 41 7.63 27.69 31.25
CA GLY A 41 8.46 28.90 31.37
C GLY A 41 8.36 29.88 30.19
N THR A 42 7.48 29.65 29.21
CA THR A 42 7.20 30.63 28.15
C THR A 42 6.43 31.83 28.74
N LEU A 43 7.12 32.95 28.95
CA LEU A 43 6.50 34.22 29.36
C LEU A 43 5.86 34.90 28.14
N ALA A 44 4.53 34.96 28.11
CA ALA A 44 3.79 35.90 27.27
C ALA A 44 3.73 37.24 28.02
N GLU A 45 4.50 38.24 27.60
CA GLU A 45 4.32 39.60 28.09
C GLU A 45 3.23 40.30 27.28
N VAL A 46 2.19 40.77 27.96
CA VAL A 46 1.12 41.57 27.37
C VAL A 46 1.54 43.04 27.42
N TYR A 47 1.89 43.62 26.27
CA TYR A 47 2.09 45.07 26.16
C TYR A 47 0.74 45.74 25.90
N GLY A 48 0.10 46.22 26.97
CA GLY A 48 -1.04 47.14 26.85
C GLY A 48 -0.55 48.53 26.45
N ALA A 49 -0.70 48.91 25.18
CA ALA A 49 -0.51 50.29 24.77
C ALA A 49 -1.72 51.12 25.25
N ARG A 50 -1.54 51.95 26.29
CA ARG A 50 -2.56 52.97 26.63
C ARG A 50 -2.46 54.12 25.62
N GLY A 51 -3.35 54.16 24.63
CA GLY A 51 -3.43 55.29 23.71
C GLY A 51 -4.57 55.21 22.68
N SER A 52 -5.71 55.83 23.02
CA SER A 52 -6.82 56.26 22.15
C SER A 52 -7.62 55.18 21.38
N GLU A 53 -8.85 54.94 21.85
CA GLU A 53 -10.14 54.55 21.22
C GLU A 53 -10.22 53.65 19.96
N GLN A 54 -9.13 53.05 19.48
CA GLN A 54 -9.13 51.98 18.48
C GLN A 54 -8.11 50.91 18.86
N ASP A 55 -8.19 50.43 20.10
CA ASP A 55 -7.25 49.47 20.64
C ASP A 55 -7.47 48.08 20.02
N ARG A 56 -6.49 47.63 19.22
CA ARG A 56 -6.29 46.23 18.84
C ARG A 56 -5.23 45.67 19.78
N ASP A 57 -5.53 44.59 20.47
CA ASP A 57 -4.54 43.87 21.27
C ASP A 57 -3.45 43.30 20.34
N VAL A 58 -2.22 43.77 20.47
CA VAL A 58 -1.05 43.27 19.73
C VAL A 58 -0.20 42.44 20.68
N PHE A 59 -0.16 41.13 20.43
CA PHE A 59 0.72 40.21 21.15
C PHE A 59 2.08 40.16 20.47
N VAL A 60 3.15 40.57 21.17
CA VAL A 60 4.53 40.48 20.67
C VAL A 60 5.24 39.34 21.38
N TYR A 61 5.57 38.29 20.65
CA TYR A 61 6.34 37.17 21.17
C TYR A 61 7.84 37.44 21.02
N GLN A 62 8.57 37.47 22.12
CA GLN A 62 10.03 37.54 22.10
C GLN A 62 10.60 36.14 22.35
N LYS A 63 11.16 35.52 21.30
CA LYS A 63 11.84 34.23 21.43
C LYS A 63 13.09 34.40 22.31
N PRO A 64 13.28 33.60 23.38
CA PRO A 64 14.49 33.70 24.19
C PRO A 64 15.73 33.41 23.34
N PHE A 65 16.77 34.23 23.51
CA PHE A 65 18.00 34.28 22.72
C PHE A 65 18.77 32.93 22.61
N ASN A 66 18.42 31.93 23.42
CA ASN A 66 19.07 30.63 23.50
C ASN A 66 18.13 29.44 23.20
N PHE A 67 16.98 29.66 22.56
CA PHE A 67 16.14 28.53 22.13
C PHE A 67 16.77 27.83 20.92
N ILE A 68 17.59 26.83 21.22
CA ILE A 68 17.88 25.74 20.30
C ILE A 68 16.61 24.88 20.32
N PRO A 69 15.80 24.84 19.24
CA PRO A 69 14.69 23.89 19.20
C PRO A 69 15.27 22.51 19.53
N PRO A 70 14.67 21.74 20.45
CA PRO A 70 15.09 20.37 20.63
C PRO A 70 15.11 19.74 19.24
N GLN A 71 16.27 19.19 18.86
CA GLN A 71 16.35 18.42 17.63
C GLN A 71 15.23 17.41 17.71
N PRO A 72 14.29 17.38 16.75
CA PRO A 72 13.17 16.47 16.82
C PRO A 72 13.75 15.08 17.03
N SER A 73 13.33 14.42 18.12
CA SER A 73 13.73 13.06 18.41
C SER A 73 13.56 12.24 17.13
N PRO A 74 14.51 11.38 16.75
CA PRO A 74 14.32 10.53 15.59
C PRO A 74 12.98 9.81 15.75
N PRO A 75 12.18 9.73 14.68
CA PRO A 75 10.86 9.10 14.78
C PRO A 75 11.05 7.67 15.26
N LEU A 76 10.26 7.25 16.25
CA LEU A 76 10.26 5.88 16.73
C LEU A 76 10.10 4.93 15.55
N SER A 77 10.88 3.87 15.51
CA SER A 77 10.63 2.77 14.58
C SER A 77 9.31 2.08 14.92
N VAL A 78 8.73 1.33 13.98
CA VAL A 78 7.56 0.47 14.22
C VAL A 78 7.80 -0.45 15.42
N LYS A 79 9.00 -1.03 15.52
CA LYS A 79 9.39 -1.88 16.65
C LYS A 79 9.42 -1.11 17.97
N GLU A 80 10.07 0.06 18.01
CA GLU A 80 10.18 0.88 19.22
C GLU A 80 8.84 1.47 19.63
N TYR A 81 8.00 1.89 18.68
CA TYR A 81 6.65 2.34 18.95
C TYR A 81 5.85 1.22 19.62
N LEU A 82 5.87 0.01 19.03
CA LEU A 82 5.15 -1.14 19.58
C LEU A 82 5.69 -1.62 20.93
N LEU A 83 7.00 -1.56 21.16
CA LEU A 83 7.63 -1.96 22.43
C LEU A 83 7.58 -0.86 23.51
N GLY A 84 7.55 0.41 23.11
CA GLY A 84 7.64 1.59 23.98
C GLY A 84 6.29 2.08 24.52
N LEU A 85 5.18 1.51 24.04
CA LEU A 85 3.83 1.88 24.45
C LEU A 85 3.36 1.29 25.79
N ALA A 86 4.29 1.08 26.72
CA ALA A 86 3.92 0.90 28.14
C ALA A 86 3.37 2.20 28.80
N GLY A 87 3.14 3.30 28.06
CA GLY A 87 2.67 4.55 28.65
C GLY A 87 2.13 5.69 27.77
N VAL A 88 2.01 5.58 26.44
CA VAL A 88 1.47 6.69 25.61
C VAL A 88 0.13 6.27 24.99
N ARG A 89 -0.96 6.99 25.29
CA ARG A 89 -2.26 6.78 24.63
C ARG A 89 -2.37 7.77 23.46
N GLU A 90 -2.07 7.33 22.24
CA GLU A 90 -2.53 8.10 21.07
C GLU A 90 -4.06 8.00 21.00
N ARG A 91 -4.75 9.14 20.87
CA ARG A 91 -6.19 9.17 20.63
C ARG A 91 -6.46 8.54 19.27
N CYS A 92 -6.93 7.30 19.29
CA CYS A 92 -7.37 6.61 18.10
C CYS A 92 -8.65 7.29 17.59
N GLU A 93 -8.63 7.79 16.36
CA GLU A 93 -9.89 8.01 15.63
C GLU A 93 -10.53 6.63 15.44
N ILE A 94 -11.61 6.36 16.19
CA ILE A 94 -12.44 5.19 15.99
C ILE A 94 -13.06 5.34 14.60
N PHE A 95 -12.53 4.58 13.64
CA PHE A 95 -13.10 4.51 12.31
C PHE A 95 -14.29 3.56 12.34
N ASP A 96 -15.45 4.00 11.86
CA ASP A 96 -16.61 3.14 11.70
C ASP A 96 -16.51 2.43 10.34
N PRO A 97 -16.12 1.14 10.28
CA PRO A 97 -16.01 0.41 9.03
C PRO A 97 -17.34 0.35 8.24
N ARG A 98 -18.49 0.57 8.91
CA ARG A 98 -19.82 0.61 8.26
C ARG A 98 -20.00 1.81 7.33
N LYS A 99 -19.16 2.84 7.42
CA LYS A 99 -19.32 4.08 6.63
C LYS A 99 -18.51 4.12 5.32
N LEU A 100 -17.40 3.39 5.23
CA LEU A 100 -16.40 3.61 4.16
C LEU A 100 -15.65 2.34 3.70
N GLY A 101 -15.82 1.19 4.38
CA GLY A 101 -15.08 -0.04 4.08
C GLY A 101 -13.55 0.09 4.23
N LEU A 102 -12.82 -1.00 3.91
CA LEU A 102 -11.35 -1.04 3.99
C LEU A 102 -10.68 -0.07 2.99
N GLY A 103 -11.23 0.03 1.77
CA GLY A 103 -10.73 0.93 0.74
C GLY A 103 -10.82 2.40 1.16
N GLY A 104 -11.96 2.83 1.71
CA GLY A 104 -12.15 4.19 2.18
C GLY A 104 -11.27 4.54 3.39
N LEU A 105 -11.02 3.58 4.30
CA LEU A 105 -10.02 3.75 5.37
C LEU A 105 -8.63 4.01 4.80
N ILE A 106 -8.18 3.17 3.86
CA ILE A 106 -6.85 3.31 3.24
C ILE A 106 -6.74 4.68 2.59
N LYS A 107 -7.74 5.10 1.82
CA LYS A 107 -7.77 6.42 1.19
C LYS A 107 -7.70 7.54 2.23
N HIS A 108 -8.54 7.48 3.27
CA HIS A 108 -8.57 8.49 4.33
C HIS A 108 -7.21 8.63 5.03
N ARG A 109 -6.61 7.51 5.45
CA ARG A 109 -5.29 7.50 6.07
C ARG A 109 -4.23 7.99 5.10
N TRP A 110 -4.24 7.52 3.85
CA TRP A 110 -3.27 7.96 2.85
C TRP A 110 -3.34 9.47 2.58
N ASP A 111 -4.53 10.05 2.49
CA ASP A 111 -4.75 11.50 2.34
C ASP A 111 -4.24 12.28 3.57
N GLN A 112 -4.47 11.78 4.80
CA GLN A 112 -3.87 12.36 6.02
C GLN A 112 -2.34 12.36 5.93
N LYS A 113 -1.75 11.22 5.57
CA LYS A 113 -0.29 11.04 5.46
C LYS A 113 0.30 11.97 4.39
N GLN A 114 -0.44 12.20 3.30
CA GLN A 114 -0.06 13.14 2.23
C GLN A 114 -0.05 14.59 2.72
N LYS A 115 -1.09 15.02 3.43
CA LYS A 115 -1.17 16.37 4.02
C LYS A 115 -0.04 16.65 5.01
N THR A 116 0.40 15.62 5.73
CA THR A 116 1.51 15.72 6.69
C THR A 116 2.91 15.53 6.08
N GLY A 117 3.04 15.40 4.76
CA GLY A 117 4.34 15.42 4.08
C GLY A 117 5.22 14.17 4.30
N GLN A 118 4.62 12.99 4.48
CA GLN A 118 5.38 11.77 4.80
C GLN A 118 5.90 11.01 3.57
N PHE A 119 5.45 11.36 2.37
CA PHE A 119 5.95 10.78 1.13
C PHE A 119 7.30 11.39 0.74
N ARG A 120 8.21 10.57 0.22
CA ARG A 120 9.52 11.02 -0.27
C ARG A 120 9.45 11.53 -1.71
N THR A 121 8.42 11.13 -2.45
CA THR A 121 8.18 11.55 -3.82
C THR A 121 6.70 11.87 -4.00
N THR A 122 6.39 12.98 -4.65
CA THR A 122 5.01 13.37 -4.94
C THR A 122 4.51 12.69 -6.21
N VAL A 123 3.27 12.22 -6.20
CA VAL A 123 2.54 11.80 -7.42
C VAL A 123 1.87 13.04 -8.03
N THR A 124 2.67 14.03 -8.45
CA THR A 124 2.15 15.24 -9.11
C THR A 124 2.06 15.02 -10.61
N GLY A 125 0.89 15.30 -11.19
CA GLY A 125 0.72 15.31 -12.64
C GLY A 125 0.77 13.92 -13.28
N ALA A 126 0.32 12.89 -12.56
CA ALA A 126 0.15 11.56 -13.12
C ALA A 126 -0.73 11.61 -14.38
N ARG A 127 -0.20 11.04 -15.46
CA ARG A 127 -0.89 10.95 -16.75
C ARG A 127 -0.95 9.50 -17.14
N ILE A 128 -2.08 9.13 -17.73
CA ILE A 128 -2.32 7.79 -18.25
C ILE A 128 -2.52 7.89 -19.75
N ARG A 129 -1.81 7.03 -20.49
CA ARG A 129 -2.09 6.79 -21.90
C ARG A 129 -2.04 5.30 -22.16
N SER A 130 -2.94 4.83 -22.99
CA SER A 130 -2.94 3.45 -23.46
C SER A 130 -2.23 3.38 -24.81
N SER A 131 -1.47 2.32 -25.02
CA SER A 131 -0.97 1.95 -26.33
C SER A 131 -1.51 0.56 -26.67
N GLN A 132 -2.10 0.43 -27.84
CA GLN A 132 -2.56 -0.84 -28.40
C GLN A 132 -1.46 -1.39 -29.31
N GLY A 133 -1.17 -2.68 -29.20
CA GLY A 133 -0.22 -3.35 -30.08
C GLY A 133 -0.71 -3.40 -31.52
N THR A 134 0.20 -3.23 -32.46
CA THR A 134 -0.08 -3.50 -33.88
C THR A 134 0.14 -4.98 -34.21
N LYS A 135 0.98 -5.67 -33.43
CA LYS A 135 1.31 -7.09 -33.61
C LYS A 135 0.41 -8.03 -32.82
N SER A 136 -0.33 -7.51 -31.84
CA SER A 136 -1.19 -8.30 -30.96
C SER A 136 -2.33 -7.44 -30.39
N PRO A 137 -3.44 -8.05 -29.93
CA PRO A 137 -4.50 -7.36 -29.20
C PRO A 137 -4.07 -6.86 -27.81
N TRP A 138 -2.80 -7.01 -27.44
CA TRP A 138 -2.25 -6.48 -26.20
C TRP A 138 -2.40 -4.96 -26.10
N MET A 139 -2.71 -4.50 -24.90
CA MET A 139 -2.67 -3.10 -24.56
C MET A 139 -1.72 -2.92 -23.39
N VAL A 140 -0.91 -1.87 -23.42
CA VAL A 140 -0.15 -1.42 -22.26
C VAL A 140 -0.72 -0.10 -21.75
N GLU A 141 -0.85 0.02 -20.44
CA GLU A 141 -1.16 1.28 -19.78
C GLU A 141 0.13 1.90 -19.28
N LEU A 142 0.41 3.11 -19.74
CA LEU A 142 1.56 3.87 -19.29
C LEU A 142 1.08 4.86 -18.23
N TYR A 143 1.76 4.91 -17.09
CA TYR A 143 1.51 5.82 -15.98
C TYR A 143 2.78 6.61 -15.66
N LEU A 144 2.80 7.91 -15.98
CA LEU A 144 3.97 8.76 -15.74
C LEU A 144 4.08 9.15 -14.26
N ASN A 145 5.20 8.79 -13.62
CA ASN A 145 5.57 9.20 -12.26
C ASN A 145 7.08 9.50 -12.18
N PRO A 146 7.53 10.71 -12.59
CA PRO A 146 8.94 11.06 -12.67
C PRO A 146 9.61 11.13 -11.30
N GLY A 147 8.85 11.46 -10.25
CA GLY A 147 9.36 11.55 -8.88
C GLY A 147 9.96 10.23 -8.39
N ARG A 148 9.47 9.10 -8.91
CA ARG A 148 9.94 7.76 -8.54
C ARG A 148 11.31 7.40 -9.13
N SER A 149 11.85 8.20 -10.05
CA SER A 149 13.22 8.01 -10.58
C SER A 149 14.31 8.09 -9.50
N HIS A 150 14.03 8.79 -8.40
CA HIS A 150 14.94 8.93 -7.26
C HIS A 150 14.79 7.83 -6.20
N LYS A 151 13.94 6.81 -6.44
CA LYS A 151 13.79 5.68 -5.52
C LYS A 151 15.14 4.93 -5.43
N PRO A 152 15.71 4.75 -4.22
CA PRO A 152 16.89 3.93 -4.05
C PRO A 152 16.61 2.51 -4.54
N VAL A 153 17.51 1.99 -5.38
CA VAL A 153 17.47 0.59 -5.79
C VAL A 153 18.03 -0.23 -4.63
N SER A 154 17.15 -0.71 -3.74
CA SER A 154 17.57 -1.60 -2.66
C SER A 154 17.70 -3.04 -3.21
N VAL A 155 18.94 -3.56 -3.07
CA VAL A 155 19.47 -4.85 -3.57
C VAL A 155 19.66 -4.89 -5.09
N PRO A 156 20.86 -5.23 -5.61
CA PRO A 156 21.01 -5.51 -7.02
C PRO A 156 20.19 -6.76 -7.36
N ALA A 157 19.11 -6.57 -8.11
CA ALA A 157 18.45 -7.65 -8.87
C ALA A 157 19.46 -8.49 -9.70
N LYS A 158 20.66 -7.96 -9.94
CA LYS A 158 21.68 -8.48 -10.83
C LYS A 158 22.52 -9.65 -10.33
N ALA A 159 22.34 -10.14 -9.09
CA ALA A 159 23.17 -11.24 -8.56
C ALA A 159 22.39 -12.33 -7.80
N VAL A 160 21.08 -12.42 -8.02
CA VAL A 160 20.28 -13.42 -7.32
C VAL A 160 20.00 -14.61 -8.23
N GLY A 161 20.69 -15.72 -7.99
CA GLY A 161 20.41 -17.00 -8.64
C GLY A 161 19.44 -17.88 -7.84
N ASN A 162 18.92 -17.40 -6.71
CA ASN A 162 18.02 -18.16 -5.84
C ASN A 162 16.92 -17.26 -5.26
N ILE A 163 15.66 -17.61 -5.52
CA ILE A 163 14.48 -16.89 -5.04
C ILE A 163 14.18 -17.15 -3.56
N SER A 164 14.64 -18.29 -3.02
CA SER A 164 14.48 -18.68 -1.62
C SER A 164 15.68 -18.20 -0.81
N GLN A 165 15.57 -17.00 -0.25
CA GLN A 165 16.61 -16.45 0.65
C GLN A 165 16.09 -16.40 2.08
N PRO A 166 16.92 -16.70 3.09
CA PRO A 166 16.55 -16.47 4.48
C PRO A 166 16.39 -14.96 4.74
N TYR A 167 15.66 -14.61 5.80
CA TYR A 167 15.61 -13.23 6.28
C TYR A 167 17.01 -12.80 6.75
N ASP A 168 17.46 -11.62 6.29
CA ASP A 168 18.70 -11.00 6.76
C ASP A 168 18.35 -9.86 7.73
N PRO A 169 18.62 -10.01 9.05
CA PRO A 169 18.32 -8.96 10.03
C PRO A 169 19.17 -7.70 9.85
N ARG A 170 20.22 -7.74 9.02
CA ARG A 170 21.05 -6.56 8.68
C ARG A 170 20.48 -5.80 7.48
N ALA A 171 19.59 -6.41 6.71
CA ALA A 171 18.90 -5.74 5.61
C ALA A 171 17.73 -4.90 6.15
N PHE A 172 17.13 -4.09 5.27
CA PHE A 172 15.96 -3.30 5.63
C PHE A 172 14.80 -4.19 6.10
N SER A 173 14.17 -3.79 7.20
CA SER A 173 12.99 -4.42 7.78
C SER A 173 11.90 -3.38 8.01
N PHE A 174 10.64 -3.74 7.76
CA PHE A 174 9.50 -2.86 8.05
C PHE A 174 9.30 -2.58 9.53
N LEU A 175 9.85 -3.43 10.42
CA LEU A 175 9.93 -3.13 11.85
C LEU A 175 10.85 -1.93 12.16
N GLY A 176 11.83 -1.66 11.31
CA GLY A 176 12.71 -0.49 11.40
C GLY A 176 12.16 0.75 10.67
N ALA A 177 11.00 0.65 10.00
CA ALA A 177 10.37 1.82 9.37
C ALA A 177 9.88 2.80 10.45
N PRO A 178 9.77 4.11 10.15
CA PRO A 178 9.16 5.07 11.06
C PRO A 178 7.72 4.66 11.41
N ALA A 179 7.35 4.69 12.68
CA ALA A 179 6.00 4.35 13.13
C ALA A 179 4.93 5.27 12.51
N ARG A 180 5.29 6.53 12.22
CA ARG A 180 4.44 7.46 11.49
C ARG A 180 4.06 7.00 10.09
N ASP A 181 4.77 6.03 9.50
CA ASP A 181 4.45 5.48 8.17
C ASP A 181 3.32 4.44 8.26
N VAL A 182 2.98 3.94 9.46
CA VAL A 182 1.86 3.03 9.68
C VAL A 182 0.54 3.78 9.50
N MET A 183 -0.33 3.25 8.65
CA MET A 183 -1.70 3.73 8.46
C MET A 183 -2.65 3.11 9.47
N PHE A 184 -2.57 1.79 9.67
CA PHE A 184 -3.34 1.03 10.65
C PHE A 184 -2.81 -0.40 10.77
N TRP A 185 -3.28 -1.12 11.79
CA TRP A 185 -3.07 -2.56 11.94
C TRP A 185 -4.28 -3.31 11.39
N TYR A 186 -4.00 -4.33 10.59
CA TYR A 186 -4.99 -5.19 9.95
C TYR A 186 -5.01 -6.55 10.63
N ARG A 187 -6.21 -7.09 10.85
CA ARG A 187 -6.43 -8.45 11.36
C ARG A 187 -7.34 -9.17 10.38
N THR A 188 -6.94 -10.35 9.94
CA THR A 188 -7.79 -11.18 9.07
C THR A 188 -9.07 -11.59 9.82
N PRO A 189 -10.26 -11.41 9.22
CA PRO A 189 -11.52 -11.92 9.78
C PRO A 189 -11.44 -13.43 10.04
N ARG A 190 -12.16 -13.94 11.04
CA ARG A 190 -12.24 -15.39 11.23
C ARG A 190 -13.19 -15.96 10.19
N ALA A 191 -13.01 -17.22 9.81
CA ALA A 191 -13.83 -17.89 8.78
C ALA A 191 -15.36 -17.83 9.02
N ARG A 192 -15.79 -17.62 10.27
CA ARG A 192 -17.21 -17.47 10.65
C ARG A 192 -17.78 -16.11 10.23
N ASP A 193 -16.92 -15.10 10.10
CA ASP A 193 -17.27 -13.72 9.78
C ASP A 193 -17.25 -13.43 8.27
N LEU A 194 -16.75 -14.37 7.45
CA LEU A 194 -16.67 -14.27 5.99
C LEU A 194 -17.84 -14.95 5.26
N GLN A 195 -18.82 -15.51 5.98
CA GLN A 195 -20.04 -16.04 5.37
C GLN A 195 -20.93 -14.87 4.94
N VAL A 196 -20.86 -14.53 3.65
CA VAL A 196 -21.81 -13.61 3.02
C VAL A 196 -23.16 -14.33 2.98
N ASN A 197 -24.08 -13.94 3.86
CA ASN A 197 -25.47 -14.38 3.78
C ASN A 197 -26.11 -13.77 2.52
N GLU A 198 -26.25 -14.55 1.46
CA GLU A 198 -26.98 -14.17 0.23
C GLU A 198 -28.51 -14.09 0.43
N HIS A 199 -29.03 -14.33 1.63
CA HIS A 199 -30.48 -14.35 1.93
C HIS A 199 -31.02 -13.12 2.66
N ALA A 200 -30.27 -12.03 2.78
CA ALA A 200 -30.77 -10.80 3.39
C ALA A 200 -31.54 -9.92 2.39
N SER A 201 -32.62 -10.44 1.82
CA SER A 201 -33.69 -9.62 1.23
C SER A 201 -34.97 -10.44 1.15
N GLU A 202 -36.04 -9.84 1.68
CA GLU A 202 -37.44 -10.31 1.74
C GLU A 202 -37.80 -11.15 2.98
N GLU A 203 -37.93 -10.49 4.14
CA GLU A 203 -39.19 -10.48 4.90
C GLU A 203 -39.12 -9.46 6.06
N GLY A 204 -40.27 -8.84 6.34
CA GLY A 204 -40.37 -7.59 7.09
C GLY A 204 -40.16 -7.67 8.61
N SER A 205 -39.64 -6.56 9.12
CA SER A 205 -39.73 -6.03 10.49
C SER A 205 -40.57 -6.81 11.51
N LYS A 206 -39.92 -7.30 12.57
CA LYS A 206 -40.35 -7.11 13.97
C LYS A 206 -39.14 -7.03 14.90
N GLY A 207 -39.17 -6.02 15.77
CA GLY A 207 -38.11 -5.71 16.72
C GLY A 207 -37.85 -6.81 17.74
N GLY A 208 -36.57 -6.94 18.08
CA GLY A 208 -36.05 -7.69 19.21
C GLY A 208 -34.66 -7.15 19.53
N ASP A 209 -34.55 -6.41 20.63
CA ASP A 209 -33.27 -6.02 21.23
C ASP A 209 -32.51 -7.31 21.61
N GLY A 210 -31.38 -7.57 20.95
CA GLY A 210 -30.52 -8.71 21.33
C GLY A 210 -29.68 -9.39 20.25
N ALA A 211 -29.56 -8.86 19.04
CA ALA A 211 -28.59 -9.38 18.06
C ALA A 211 -27.26 -8.61 18.17
N GLU A 212 -26.28 -9.16 18.88
CA GLU A 212 -24.87 -8.82 18.65
C GLU A 212 -24.51 -9.21 17.21
N GLU A 213 -24.62 -8.26 16.28
CA GLU A 213 -24.16 -8.44 14.91
C GLU A 213 -22.62 -8.47 14.87
N SER A 214 -22.09 -9.67 14.66
CA SER A 214 -20.66 -9.98 14.51
C SER A 214 -20.06 -9.29 13.28
N TRP A 215 -19.54 -8.08 13.45
CA TRP A 215 -18.62 -7.47 12.49
C TRP A 215 -17.21 -7.46 13.06
N SER A 216 -16.41 -8.43 12.63
CA SER A 216 -15.00 -8.52 12.93
C SER A 216 -14.19 -7.56 12.06
N THR A 217 -13.92 -6.36 12.55
CA THR A 217 -12.71 -5.63 12.11
C THR A 217 -12.14 -4.92 13.32
N ALA A 218 -11.34 -5.65 14.10
CA ALA A 218 -10.49 -5.05 15.12
C ALA A 218 -9.37 -4.25 14.42
N MET A 219 -9.74 -3.12 13.83
CA MET A 219 -8.83 -2.08 13.36
C MET A 219 -8.38 -1.30 14.59
N SER A 220 -7.44 -1.84 15.36
CA SER A 220 -6.87 -1.08 16.47
C SER A 220 -5.76 -0.19 15.93
N CYS A 221 -5.90 1.12 16.11
CA CYS A 221 -4.75 2.02 16.18
C CYS A 221 -4.03 1.88 17.53
N GLU A 222 -4.55 1.07 18.46
CA GLU A 222 -3.87 0.81 19.72
C GLU A 222 -2.62 -0.07 19.50
N PRO A 223 -1.50 0.25 20.17
CA PRO A 223 -0.44 -0.70 20.38
C PRO A 223 -1.00 -1.98 21.00
N VAL A 224 -0.28 -3.07 20.76
CA VAL A 224 -0.48 -4.36 21.41
C VAL A 224 -0.38 -4.17 22.91
N ASP A 225 -1.47 -3.74 23.56
CA ASP A 225 -1.49 -3.59 25.01
C ASP A 225 -1.32 -4.98 25.63
N ARG A 226 -0.80 -5.00 26.85
CA ARG A 226 -0.22 -6.14 27.59
C ARG A 226 -1.07 -7.43 27.70
N ALA A 227 -2.21 -7.55 27.05
CA ALA A 227 -2.99 -8.76 26.90
C ALA A 227 -2.87 -9.33 25.47
N THR A 228 -1.85 -10.16 25.26
CA THR A 228 -1.88 -11.46 24.54
C THR A 228 -0.54 -11.72 23.82
N ARG A 229 0.37 -12.40 24.52
CA ARG A 229 1.48 -13.12 23.89
C ARG A 229 1.03 -14.16 22.82
N GLY A 230 -0.29 -14.32 22.61
CA GLY A 230 -0.90 -15.16 21.59
C GLY A 230 -1.55 -14.44 20.39
N HIS A 231 -1.86 -13.13 20.41
CA HIS A 231 -2.60 -12.48 19.29
C HIS A 231 -1.74 -11.53 18.44
N ALA A 232 -0.49 -11.25 18.82
CA ALA A 232 0.45 -10.52 17.96
C ALA A 232 0.72 -11.23 16.61
N ARG A 233 0.45 -12.54 16.54
CA ARG A 233 0.54 -13.34 15.31
C ARG A 233 -0.55 -13.00 14.29
N ASP A 234 -1.70 -12.52 14.72
CA ASP A 234 -2.83 -12.21 13.80
C ASP A 234 -2.87 -10.72 13.41
N LEU A 235 -1.79 -9.98 13.67
CA LEU A 235 -1.67 -8.56 13.33
C LEU A 235 -0.74 -8.38 12.14
N HIS A 236 -1.23 -7.63 11.16
CA HIS A 236 -0.52 -7.29 9.93
C HIS A 236 -0.41 -5.77 9.86
N ALA A 237 0.75 -5.24 9.50
CA ALA A 237 0.94 -3.79 9.40
C ALA A 237 0.52 -3.31 8.02
N VAL A 238 -0.25 -2.22 7.94
CA VAL A 238 -0.53 -1.51 6.69
C VAL A 238 0.17 -0.16 6.74
N LEU A 239 1.16 0.03 5.86
CA LEU A 239 2.00 1.22 5.80
C LEU A 239 1.79 1.99 4.51
N ILE A 240 2.08 3.28 4.52
CA ILE A 240 2.29 4.02 3.28
C ILE A 240 3.50 3.43 2.54
N ASN A 241 3.51 3.58 1.21
CA ASN A 241 4.72 3.44 0.43
C ASN A 241 5.33 4.84 0.26
N PRO A 242 6.50 5.15 0.85
CA PRO A 242 7.11 6.48 0.72
C PRO A 242 7.49 6.84 -0.72
N TYR A 243 7.57 5.84 -1.62
CA TYR A 243 7.78 5.96 -3.06
C TYR A 243 6.56 5.41 -3.82
N PRO A 244 5.42 6.12 -3.75
CA PRO A 244 4.13 5.63 -4.20
C PRO A 244 4.14 5.16 -5.66
N ILE A 245 3.41 4.07 -5.92
CA ILE A 245 3.20 3.50 -7.26
C ILE A 245 2.29 4.42 -8.07
N GLY A 246 1.18 4.83 -7.45
CA GLY A 246 0.22 5.78 -8.01
C GLY A 246 -0.34 6.66 -6.91
N ASP A 247 -1.40 7.37 -7.24
CA ASP A 247 -2.08 8.35 -6.39
C ASP A 247 -2.81 7.76 -5.16
N LEU A 248 -2.80 6.43 -5.03
CA LEU A 248 -3.11 5.73 -3.79
C LEU A 248 -2.34 4.41 -3.81
N SER A 249 -1.39 4.24 -2.90
CA SER A 249 -0.62 2.99 -2.79
C SER A 249 0.04 2.84 -1.42
N GLY A 250 0.30 1.59 -1.05
CA GLY A 250 0.89 1.25 0.23
C GLY A 250 1.45 -0.17 0.26
N VAL A 251 1.80 -0.60 1.46
CA VAL A 251 2.43 -1.88 1.72
C VAL A 251 1.64 -2.60 2.82
N LEU A 252 1.30 -3.86 2.58
CA LEU A 252 0.78 -4.78 3.59
C LEU A 252 1.92 -5.69 4.02
N VAL A 253 2.21 -5.73 5.32
CA VAL A 253 3.28 -6.54 5.92
C VAL A 253 2.63 -7.58 6.85
N PRO A 254 2.42 -8.82 6.36
CA PRO A 254 1.91 -9.90 7.18
C PRO A 254 2.95 -10.34 8.22
N PHE A 255 2.50 -10.66 9.45
CA PHE A 255 3.34 -11.23 10.50
C PHE A 255 4.64 -10.44 10.72
N PRO A 256 4.60 -9.10 10.86
CA PRO A 256 5.81 -8.28 10.84
C PRO A 256 6.79 -8.64 11.96
N PHE A 257 6.30 -9.16 13.09
CA PHE A 257 7.12 -9.62 14.22
C PHE A 257 7.81 -10.96 13.99
N GLU A 258 7.39 -11.73 12.99
CA GLU A 258 8.01 -13.00 12.63
C GLU A 258 9.18 -12.82 11.65
N GLU A 259 9.37 -11.60 11.13
CA GLU A 259 10.51 -11.25 10.27
C GLU A 259 10.68 -12.25 9.11
N ARG A 260 9.56 -12.61 8.47
CA ARG A 260 9.56 -13.63 7.42
C ARG A 260 10.31 -13.14 6.18
N PRO A 261 11.05 -14.01 5.48
CA PRO A 261 11.71 -13.65 4.22
C PRO A 261 10.68 -13.28 3.13
N GLN A 262 11.10 -12.53 2.12
CA GLN A 262 10.33 -12.20 0.91
C GLN A 262 10.19 -13.43 -0.02
N GLY A 263 9.64 -14.50 0.54
CA GLY A 263 9.26 -15.74 -0.11
C GLY A 263 7.92 -16.20 0.43
N LEU A 264 7.17 -16.91 -0.40
CA LEU A 264 5.87 -17.47 -0.05
C LEU A 264 5.90 -19.01 0.05
N ALA A 265 7.09 -19.61 0.00
CA ALA A 265 7.26 -21.05 0.15
C ALA A 265 6.66 -21.53 1.47
N ARG A 266 5.69 -22.44 1.39
CA ARG A 266 4.98 -23.03 2.54
C ARG A 266 4.26 -21.99 3.42
N SER A 267 4.03 -20.77 2.92
CA SER A 267 3.36 -19.67 3.63
C SER A 267 1.90 -19.54 3.23
N LEU A 268 1.12 -20.62 3.43
CA LEU A 268 -0.33 -20.62 3.16
C LEU A 268 -1.02 -19.46 3.88
N ASP A 269 -0.66 -19.22 5.13
CA ASP A 269 -1.19 -18.15 5.96
C ASP A 269 -0.94 -16.75 5.36
N ALA A 270 0.27 -16.45 4.88
CA ALA A 270 0.57 -15.17 4.24
C ALA A 270 -0.20 -14.97 2.93
N ILE A 271 -0.36 -16.04 2.14
CA ILE A 271 -1.18 -16.03 0.92
C ILE A 271 -2.65 -15.77 1.29
N THR A 272 -3.17 -16.43 2.34
CA THR A 272 -4.52 -16.20 2.85
C THR A 272 -4.72 -14.75 3.30
N VAL A 273 -3.76 -14.16 4.01
CA VAL A 273 -3.82 -12.75 4.42
C VAL A 273 -3.90 -11.83 3.20
N GLY A 274 -3.05 -12.04 2.20
CA GLY A 274 -3.03 -11.25 0.96
C GLY A 274 -4.34 -11.34 0.18
N LEU A 275 -4.87 -12.55 -0.01
CA LEU A 275 -6.15 -12.77 -0.71
C LEU A 275 -7.35 -12.23 0.06
N THR A 276 -7.37 -12.38 1.38
CA THR A 276 -8.44 -11.84 2.23
C THR A 276 -8.46 -10.32 2.18
N PHE A 277 -7.29 -9.70 2.33
CA PHE A 277 -7.14 -8.25 2.17
C PHE A 277 -7.60 -7.78 0.78
N ALA A 278 -7.18 -8.46 -0.30
CA ALA A 278 -7.63 -8.14 -1.66
C ALA A 278 -9.15 -8.30 -1.85
N SER A 279 -9.77 -9.30 -1.21
CA SER A 279 -11.21 -9.54 -1.26
C SER A 279 -12.01 -8.44 -0.56
N GLU A 280 -11.58 -8.00 0.62
CA GLU A 280 -12.23 -6.90 1.34
C GLU A 280 -12.11 -5.56 0.61
N LEU A 281 -10.98 -5.30 -0.05
CA LEU A 281 -10.81 -4.13 -0.91
C LEU A 281 -11.81 -4.13 -2.07
N LEU A 282 -11.98 -5.27 -2.74
CA LEU A 282 -12.94 -5.41 -3.84
C LEU A 282 -14.39 -5.30 -3.37
N ALA A 283 -14.72 -5.87 -2.21
CA ALA A 283 -16.06 -5.81 -1.64
C ALA A 283 -16.47 -4.36 -1.30
N GLY A 284 -15.53 -3.55 -0.77
CA GLY A 284 -15.75 -2.12 -0.53
C GLY A 284 -15.99 -1.33 -1.82
N ALA A 285 -15.14 -1.55 -2.84
CA ALA A 285 -15.27 -0.85 -4.12
C ALA A 285 -16.61 -1.08 -4.85
N ARG A 286 -17.26 -2.24 -4.63
CA ARG A 286 -18.60 -2.54 -5.18
C ARG A 286 -19.75 -1.85 -4.44
N ARG A 287 -19.55 -1.47 -3.16
CA ARG A 287 -20.61 -0.85 -2.33
C ARG A 287 -20.71 0.65 -2.56
N ASP A 288 -19.60 1.31 -2.82
CA ASP A 288 -19.54 2.77 -2.77
C ASP A 288 -19.84 3.44 -4.13
N ASP A 289 -20.04 2.69 -5.22
CA ASP A 289 -19.94 3.15 -6.63
C ASP A 289 -18.66 3.97 -6.91
N ASP A 290 -17.73 3.97 -5.95
CA ASP A 290 -16.61 4.86 -5.87
C ASP A 290 -15.36 4.12 -6.33
N ARG A 291 -15.03 4.32 -7.61
CA ARG A 291 -13.77 3.85 -8.19
C ARG A 291 -12.54 4.45 -7.50
N SER A 292 -12.69 5.41 -6.59
CA SER A 292 -11.57 5.98 -5.83
C SER A 292 -10.83 4.94 -4.96
N THR A 293 -11.38 3.74 -4.78
CA THR A 293 -10.78 2.64 -4.01
C THR A 293 -10.55 1.36 -4.83
N ASN A 294 -10.53 1.45 -6.17
CA ASN A 294 -10.23 0.32 -7.07
C ASN A 294 -8.76 -0.16 -6.91
N LEU A 295 -8.50 -0.86 -5.82
CA LEU A 295 -7.19 -1.29 -5.38
C LEU A 295 -6.92 -2.72 -5.82
N ARG A 296 -5.66 -3.02 -6.10
CA ARG A 296 -5.15 -4.37 -6.31
C ARG A 296 -4.01 -4.65 -5.35
N VAL A 297 -3.85 -5.91 -4.99
CA VAL A 297 -2.74 -6.38 -4.16
C VAL A 297 -1.79 -7.17 -5.04
N GLY A 298 -0.50 -6.94 -4.89
CA GLY A 298 0.53 -7.59 -5.68
C GLY A 298 1.70 -8.05 -4.83
N PHE A 299 2.40 -9.06 -5.33
CA PHE A 299 3.61 -9.60 -4.73
C PHE A 299 4.68 -9.75 -5.80
N ASN A 300 5.92 -9.43 -5.44
CA ASN A 300 7.09 -9.80 -6.22
C ASN A 300 7.92 -10.78 -5.40
N SER A 301 8.28 -11.91 -5.98
CA SER A 301 9.34 -12.75 -5.42
C SER A 301 10.69 -12.06 -5.60
N ILE A 302 11.67 -12.50 -4.81
CA ILE A 302 13.07 -12.25 -5.14
C ILE A 302 13.33 -12.77 -6.56
N GLY A 303 14.10 -12.02 -7.36
CA GLY A 303 14.33 -12.30 -8.78
C GLY A 303 13.23 -11.80 -9.73
N ALA A 304 12.08 -11.35 -9.24
CA ALA A 304 10.95 -10.83 -10.04
C ALA A 304 10.57 -9.38 -9.67
N GLY A 305 11.57 -8.55 -9.31
CA GLY A 305 11.36 -7.13 -9.00
C GLY A 305 11.09 -6.81 -7.52
N ALA A 306 11.28 -7.76 -6.60
CA ALA A 306 11.32 -7.46 -5.17
C ALA A 306 12.58 -6.65 -4.83
N SER A 307 12.44 -5.59 -4.03
CA SER A 307 13.55 -4.73 -3.59
C SER A 307 13.81 -4.82 -2.07
N ILE A 308 12.99 -5.57 -1.33
CA ILE A 308 13.06 -5.71 0.13
C ILE A 308 12.94 -7.19 0.45
N GLY A 309 13.79 -7.68 1.36
CA GLY A 309 13.86 -9.09 1.77
C GLY A 309 12.92 -9.49 2.91
N HIS A 310 12.21 -8.53 3.52
CA HIS A 310 11.14 -8.79 4.49
C HIS A 310 9.82 -8.99 3.74
N LEU A 311 9.10 -10.09 4.02
CA LEU A 311 7.78 -10.41 3.49
C LEU A 311 6.83 -9.21 3.48
N HIS A 312 6.38 -8.83 2.29
CA HIS A 312 5.37 -7.81 2.09
C HIS A 312 4.63 -8.00 0.77
N PHE A 313 3.39 -7.53 0.77
CA PHE A 313 2.59 -7.25 -0.41
C PHE A 313 2.57 -5.73 -0.64
N GLN A 314 2.40 -5.32 -1.89
CA GLN A 314 2.11 -3.93 -2.21
C GLN A 314 0.68 -3.83 -2.70
N PHE A 315 0.04 -2.71 -2.46
CA PHE A 315 -1.25 -2.41 -3.07
C PHE A 315 -1.23 -1.04 -3.70
N TRP A 316 -2.02 -0.87 -4.76
CA TRP A 316 -2.15 0.40 -5.44
C TRP A 316 -3.50 0.51 -6.13
N ARG A 317 -3.89 1.76 -6.39
CA ARG A 317 -5.13 2.07 -7.09
C ARG A 317 -4.91 1.99 -8.58
N VAL A 318 -5.77 1.22 -9.22
CA VAL A 318 -5.88 1.15 -10.67
C VAL A 318 -6.79 2.30 -11.11
N VAL A 319 -6.13 3.38 -11.54
CA VAL A 319 -6.76 4.62 -12.03
C VAL A 319 -6.93 4.59 -13.57
N GLY A 320 -6.29 3.62 -14.23
CA GLY A 320 -6.26 3.43 -15.69
C GLY A 320 -7.09 2.22 -16.16
N GLY A 321 -7.57 2.30 -17.41
CA GLY A 321 -8.37 1.27 -18.08
C GLY A 321 -9.73 1.80 -18.52
N LEU A 322 -10.22 1.34 -19.68
CA LEU A 322 -11.57 1.67 -20.19
C LEU A 322 -12.68 1.29 -19.19
N ASP A 323 -12.37 0.38 -18.26
CA ASP A 323 -13.30 -0.27 -17.34
C ASP A 323 -12.73 -0.47 -15.91
N GLY A 324 -11.57 0.12 -15.58
CA GLY A 324 -10.94 -0.05 -14.26
C GLY A 324 -10.20 -1.38 -14.07
N ARG A 325 -9.83 -2.06 -15.15
CA ARG A 325 -9.00 -3.28 -15.13
C ARG A 325 -7.63 -3.04 -15.75
N VAL A 326 -6.58 -3.59 -15.12
CA VAL A 326 -5.25 -3.60 -15.74
C VAL A 326 -5.21 -4.56 -16.93
N PRO A 327 -4.29 -4.39 -17.89
CA PRO A 327 -4.29 -5.19 -19.12
C PRO A 327 -4.34 -6.72 -18.94
N ILE A 328 -3.64 -7.29 -17.96
CA ILE A 328 -3.70 -8.74 -17.70
C ILE A 328 -5.09 -9.22 -17.31
N GLU A 329 -5.89 -8.39 -16.64
CA GLU A 329 -7.28 -8.71 -16.26
C GLU A 329 -8.25 -8.62 -17.44
N ARG A 330 -7.84 -7.97 -18.54
CA ARG A 330 -8.60 -7.85 -19.79
C ARG A 330 -8.24 -8.95 -20.79
N ALA A 331 -7.13 -9.65 -20.58
CA ALA A 331 -6.70 -10.72 -21.46
C ALA A 331 -7.67 -11.91 -21.37
N PRO A 332 -8.16 -12.41 -22.52
CA PRO A 332 -8.91 -13.67 -22.55
C PRO A 332 -8.10 -14.80 -21.92
N THR A 333 -8.78 -15.63 -21.16
CA THR A 333 -8.24 -16.87 -20.62
C THR A 333 -8.70 -18.06 -21.46
N TRP A 334 -7.83 -19.04 -21.67
CA TRP A 334 -8.25 -20.35 -22.19
C TRP A 334 -9.17 -21.02 -21.14
N PRO A 335 -10.17 -21.82 -21.54
CA PRO A 335 -11.22 -22.25 -20.64
C PRO A 335 -10.66 -22.88 -19.35
N PRO A 336 -11.22 -22.49 -18.21
CA PRO A 336 -10.78 -23.02 -16.93
C PRO A 336 -10.92 -24.53 -16.88
N SER A 337 -9.95 -25.19 -16.27
CA SER A 337 -10.06 -26.58 -15.84
C SER A 337 -10.28 -26.60 -14.33
N PRO A 338 -11.16 -27.46 -13.80
CA PRO A 338 -11.27 -27.67 -12.37
C PRO A 338 -9.93 -28.10 -11.78
N THR A 339 -9.62 -27.62 -10.58
CA THR A 339 -8.49 -28.14 -9.80
C THR A 339 -8.97 -29.20 -8.81
N SER A 340 -8.04 -29.87 -8.11
CA SER A 340 -8.39 -30.74 -6.98
C SER A 340 -8.81 -29.98 -5.72
N PHE A 341 -8.78 -28.64 -5.75
CA PHE A 341 -9.27 -27.78 -4.68
C PHE A 341 -10.71 -27.34 -4.97
N ASP A 342 -11.59 -27.57 -3.99
CA ASP A 342 -13.02 -27.26 -4.09
C ASP A 342 -13.26 -25.81 -4.54
N ASP A 343 -14.13 -25.65 -5.53
CA ASP A 343 -14.54 -24.36 -6.10
C ASP A 343 -13.38 -23.48 -6.60
N VAL A 344 -12.27 -24.10 -7.02
CA VAL A 344 -11.15 -23.41 -7.66
C VAL A 344 -10.92 -23.93 -9.08
N GLU A 345 -10.91 -22.97 -10.00
CA GLU A 345 -10.61 -23.15 -11.41
C GLU A 345 -9.21 -22.65 -11.75
N LEU A 346 -8.51 -23.38 -12.61
CA LEU A 346 -7.23 -22.99 -13.18
C LEU A 346 -7.37 -22.71 -14.68
N ALA A 347 -7.05 -21.49 -15.07
CA ALA A 347 -7.01 -21.07 -16.46
C ALA A 347 -5.62 -20.53 -16.85
N VAL A 348 -5.42 -20.30 -18.14
CA VAL A 348 -4.16 -19.79 -18.70
C VAL A 348 -4.42 -18.53 -19.50
N ILE A 349 -3.55 -17.53 -19.35
CA ILE A 349 -3.44 -16.42 -20.28
C ILE A 349 -2.36 -16.76 -21.31
N PRO A 350 -2.73 -16.98 -22.58
CA PRO A 350 -1.80 -17.32 -23.63
C PRO A 350 -1.06 -16.11 -24.20
N THR A 351 -0.01 -16.39 -24.97
CA THR A 351 0.90 -15.38 -25.54
C THR A 351 0.36 -14.66 -26.76
N ASN A 352 -0.89 -14.87 -27.15
CA ASN A 352 -1.56 -14.05 -28.17
C ASN A 352 -2.33 -12.88 -27.56
N TYR A 353 -2.52 -12.84 -26.23
CA TYR A 353 -3.23 -11.76 -25.54
C TYR A 353 -2.38 -11.00 -24.51
N HIS A 354 -1.32 -11.62 -23.99
CA HIS A 354 -0.42 -11.03 -23.02
C HIS A 354 1.01 -11.50 -23.29
N PRO A 355 2.06 -10.67 -23.17
CA PRO A 355 3.42 -11.09 -23.51
C PRO A 355 3.96 -12.18 -22.57
N ILE A 356 3.51 -12.19 -21.32
CA ILE A 356 3.91 -13.19 -20.31
C ILE A 356 2.83 -14.26 -20.19
N ARG A 357 3.21 -15.53 -20.36
CA ARG A 357 2.32 -16.66 -20.02
C ARG A 357 2.01 -16.64 -18.53
N SER A 358 0.72 -16.69 -18.20
CA SER A 358 0.28 -16.57 -16.81
C SER A 358 -0.77 -17.61 -16.48
N LEU A 359 -0.79 -18.07 -15.23
CA LEU A 359 -1.87 -18.87 -14.68
C LEU A 359 -2.89 -17.94 -14.01
N VAL A 360 -4.16 -18.31 -14.07
CA VAL A 360 -5.24 -17.61 -13.37
C VAL A 360 -5.97 -18.62 -12.51
N LEU A 361 -5.88 -18.47 -11.20
CA LEU A 361 -6.70 -19.20 -10.26
C LEU A 361 -7.92 -18.35 -9.91
N SER A 362 -9.11 -18.94 -10.03
CA SER A 362 -10.37 -18.27 -9.70
C SER A 362 -11.18 -19.14 -8.74
N GLY A 363 -11.72 -18.54 -7.69
CA GLY A 363 -12.56 -19.29 -6.75
C GLY A 363 -13.29 -18.40 -5.77
N ARG A 364 -14.45 -18.87 -5.28
CA ARG A 364 -15.28 -18.12 -4.33
C ARG A 364 -14.80 -18.27 -2.88
N SER A 365 -14.26 -19.43 -2.55
CA SER A 365 -13.72 -19.73 -1.23
C SER A 365 -12.27 -19.25 -1.13
N ILE A 366 -12.03 -18.16 -0.39
CA ILE A 366 -10.67 -17.65 -0.14
C ILE A 366 -9.75 -18.73 0.47
N PRO A 367 -10.18 -19.57 1.43
CA PRO A 367 -9.36 -20.67 1.92
C PRO A 367 -8.98 -21.69 0.84
N ALA A 368 -9.89 -22.07 -0.06
CA ALA A 368 -9.59 -23.00 -1.15
C ALA A 368 -8.66 -22.36 -2.18
N LEU A 369 -8.94 -21.12 -2.58
CA LEU A 369 -8.09 -20.34 -3.48
C LEU A 369 -6.67 -20.17 -2.92
N ALA A 370 -6.53 -19.92 -1.62
CA ALA A 370 -5.23 -19.82 -0.97
C ALA A 370 -4.45 -21.15 -0.97
N LYS A 371 -5.12 -22.28 -0.81
CA LYS A 371 -4.48 -23.62 -0.91
C LYS A 371 -3.99 -23.90 -2.33
N ALA A 372 -4.82 -23.64 -3.34
CA ALA A 372 -4.44 -23.79 -4.75
C ALA A 372 -3.27 -22.85 -5.10
N ALA A 373 -3.33 -21.60 -4.65
CA ALA A 373 -2.27 -20.62 -4.82
C ALA A 373 -0.97 -21.07 -4.14
N ALA A 374 -1.04 -21.56 -2.91
CA ALA A 374 0.12 -22.07 -2.17
C ALA A 374 0.75 -23.28 -2.88
N HIS A 375 -0.06 -24.19 -3.41
CA HIS A 375 0.42 -25.31 -4.23
C HIS A 375 1.24 -24.83 -5.43
N CYS A 376 0.68 -23.94 -6.25
CA CYS A 376 1.37 -23.38 -7.41
C CYS A 376 2.62 -22.57 -7.04
N VAL A 377 2.55 -21.78 -5.98
CA VAL A 377 3.70 -21.01 -5.47
C VAL A 377 4.81 -21.95 -5.00
N ASN A 378 4.47 -23.06 -4.33
CA ASN A 378 5.47 -24.06 -3.92
C ASN A 378 6.15 -24.70 -5.14
N VAL A 379 5.39 -25.03 -6.20
CA VAL A 379 5.95 -25.52 -7.47
C VAL A 379 6.99 -24.54 -8.04
N LEU A 380 6.68 -23.24 -8.05
CA LEU A 380 7.59 -22.20 -8.52
C LEU A 380 8.82 -22.06 -7.61
N MET A 381 8.61 -22.05 -6.30
CA MET A 381 9.66 -21.94 -5.29
C MET A 381 10.64 -23.13 -5.33
N ASP A 382 10.12 -24.36 -5.39
CA ASP A 382 10.91 -25.58 -5.42
C ASP A 382 11.71 -25.72 -6.72
N ARG A 383 11.20 -25.15 -7.83
CA ARG A 383 11.91 -25.08 -9.12
C ARG A 383 12.79 -23.84 -9.28
N ASN A 384 12.88 -22.99 -8.24
CA ASN A 384 13.64 -21.74 -8.26
C ASN A 384 13.25 -20.81 -9.42
N ILE A 385 11.94 -20.69 -9.68
CA ILE A 385 11.38 -19.85 -10.74
C ILE A 385 10.82 -18.57 -10.11
N PRO A 386 11.40 -17.38 -10.41
CA PRO A 386 10.84 -16.11 -9.96
C PRO A 386 9.40 -15.92 -10.42
N PHE A 387 8.61 -15.17 -9.66
CA PHE A 387 7.22 -14.92 -10.01
C PHE A 387 6.70 -13.60 -9.43
N SER A 388 5.68 -13.09 -10.10
CA SER A 388 4.84 -11.99 -9.61
C SER A 388 3.43 -12.51 -9.39
N LEU A 389 2.75 -12.00 -8.37
CA LEU A 389 1.32 -12.24 -8.14
C LEU A 389 0.55 -10.94 -8.30
N LEU A 390 -0.66 -11.04 -8.86
CA LEU A 390 -1.67 -10.00 -8.81
C LEU A 390 -2.97 -10.59 -8.27
N MET A 391 -3.51 -9.99 -7.22
CA MET A 391 -4.73 -10.43 -6.54
C MET A 391 -5.83 -9.39 -6.76
N ASN A 392 -6.98 -9.86 -7.25
CA ASN A 392 -8.19 -9.09 -7.44
C ASN A 392 -9.39 -9.84 -6.83
N GLY A 393 -9.43 -9.90 -5.50
CA GLY A 393 -10.45 -10.63 -4.75
C GLY A 393 -10.48 -12.12 -5.09
N GLN A 394 -11.45 -12.53 -5.90
CA GLN A 394 -11.67 -13.94 -6.28
C GLN A 394 -10.77 -14.44 -7.42
N HIS A 395 -9.93 -13.57 -8.00
CA HIS A 395 -8.98 -13.92 -9.05
C HIS A 395 -7.54 -13.68 -8.59
N LEU A 396 -6.69 -14.67 -8.82
CA LEU A 396 -5.24 -14.61 -8.60
C LEU A 396 -4.52 -14.90 -9.92
N TYR A 397 -3.75 -13.93 -10.38
CA TYR A 397 -2.86 -14.08 -11.53
C TYR A 397 -1.46 -14.41 -11.04
N ILE A 398 -0.95 -15.56 -11.48
CA ILE A 398 0.41 -16.01 -11.21
C ILE A 398 1.19 -15.82 -12.51
N MET A 399 2.19 -14.95 -12.47
CA MET A 399 3.07 -14.65 -13.59
C MET A 399 4.45 -15.23 -13.31
N PRO A 400 4.79 -16.44 -13.79
CA PRO A 400 6.16 -16.94 -13.76
C PRO A 400 7.08 -16.00 -14.54
N ARG A 401 8.28 -15.78 -14.02
CA ARG A 401 9.25 -14.81 -14.52
C ARG A 401 10.62 -15.46 -14.65
N ARG A 402 11.38 -15.03 -15.65
CA ARG A 402 12.85 -15.18 -15.63
C ARG A 402 13.43 -14.31 -14.52
N PHE A 403 14.64 -14.65 -14.07
CA PHE A 403 15.39 -13.79 -13.17
C PHE A 403 15.62 -12.43 -13.82
N ALA A 404 15.25 -11.38 -13.09
CA ALA A 404 15.40 -10.00 -13.52
C ALA A 404 16.89 -9.64 -13.67
N ASN A 405 17.41 -9.77 -14.88
CA ASN A 405 18.76 -9.40 -15.28
C ASN A 405 18.78 -8.08 -16.09
N THR A 406 17.64 -7.69 -16.65
CA THR A 406 17.48 -6.46 -17.45
C THR A 406 17.03 -5.28 -16.59
N THR A 407 17.71 -4.16 -16.77
CA THR A 407 17.27 -2.85 -16.25
C THR A 407 16.67 -2.04 -17.39
N PHE A 408 15.44 -1.55 -17.20
CA PHE A 408 14.78 -0.72 -18.20
C PHE A 408 14.98 0.77 -17.85
N PRO A 409 15.37 1.62 -18.80
CA PRO A 409 15.59 3.05 -18.55
C PRO A 409 14.30 3.83 -18.27
N PHE A 410 13.14 3.21 -18.53
CA PHE A 410 11.84 3.86 -18.43
C PHE A 410 10.97 3.36 -17.27
N ALA A 411 11.22 2.17 -16.71
CA ALA A 411 10.38 1.59 -15.65
C ALA A 411 11.14 0.58 -14.78
N SER A 412 10.59 0.29 -13.60
CA SER A 412 10.98 -0.88 -12.80
C SER A 412 10.25 -2.13 -13.29
N ALA A 413 10.75 -3.32 -12.97
CA ALA A 413 10.24 -4.59 -13.51
C ALA A 413 9.37 -5.39 -12.51
N GLY A 414 8.47 -4.73 -11.77
CA GLY A 414 7.62 -5.36 -10.76
C GLY A 414 6.33 -5.97 -11.33
N PHE A 415 5.45 -6.42 -10.42
CA PHE A 415 4.15 -6.99 -10.78
C PHE A 415 3.22 -5.99 -11.51
N PRO A 416 3.19 -4.65 -11.25
CA PRO A 416 2.34 -3.76 -12.03
C PRO A 416 2.77 -3.79 -13.49
N GLU A 417 4.08 -3.71 -13.72
CA GLU A 417 4.64 -3.70 -15.07
C GLU A 417 4.46 -5.04 -15.77
N ALA A 418 4.58 -6.16 -15.04
CA ALA A 418 4.27 -7.49 -15.55
C ALA A 418 2.79 -7.65 -15.94
N ALA A 419 1.88 -6.96 -15.25
CA ALA A 419 0.44 -6.95 -15.53
C ALA A 419 0.04 -5.97 -16.66
N GLY A 420 1.00 -5.27 -17.26
CA GLY A 420 0.78 -4.28 -18.31
C GLY A 420 0.50 -2.86 -17.82
N PHE A 421 0.62 -2.60 -16.53
CA PHE A 421 0.54 -1.26 -15.95
C PHE A 421 1.96 -0.71 -15.72
N LEU A 422 2.50 0.00 -16.72
CA LEU A 422 3.87 0.50 -16.73
C LEU A 422 4.00 1.82 -15.98
N LEU A 423 4.74 1.79 -14.88
CA LEU A 423 5.13 3.00 -14.15
C LEU A 423 6.34 3.65 -14.83
N VAL A 424 6.05 4.60 -15.71
CA VAL A 424 7.05 5.32 -16.48
C VAL A 424 7.70 6.39 -15.61
N VAL A 425 9.01 6.32 -15.42
CA VAL A 425 9.77 7.28 -14.58
C VAL A 425 10.53 8.32 -15.40
N ASN A 426 10.53 8.19 -16.74
CA ASN A 426 11.29 9.04 -17.65
C ASN A 426 10.36 9.73 -18.66
N ASP A 427 10.39 11.07 -18.68
CA ASP A 427 9.52 11.90 -19.53
C ASP A 427 9.78 11.72 -21.03
N THR A 428 11.02 11.41 -21.43
CA THR A 428 11.37 11.18 -22.85
C THR A 428 10.64 9.96 -23.40
N TYR A 429 10.72 8.82 -22.71
CA TYR A 429 10.00 7.59 -23.10
C TYR A 429 8.48 7.76 -23.00
N TRP A 430 8.03 8.57 -22.05
CA TRP A 430 6.60 8.89 -21.95
C TRP A 430 6.08 9.65 -23.16
N ARG A 431 6.82 10.63 -23.68
CA ARG A 431 6.35 11.51 -24.75
C ARG A 431 6.45 10.88 -26.13
N ASP A 432 7.49 10.08 -26.36
CA ASP A 432 7.81 9.56 -27.69
C ASP A 432 7.28 8.12 -27.87
N PRO A 433 6.19 7.90 -28.64
CA PRO A 433 5.66 6.57 -28.91
C PRO A 433 6.64 5.68 -29.71
N SER A 434 7.64 6.25 -30.38
CA SER A 434 8.66 5.47 -31.08
C SER A 434 9.66 4.81 -30.12
N LEU A 435 9.80 5.35 -28.89
CA LEU A 435 10.67 4.81 -27.85
C LEU A 435 9.95 3.88 -26.88
N LEU A 436 8.64 4.08 -26.68
CA LEU A 436 7.84 3.23 -25.79
C LEU A 436 6.40 3.15 -26.27
N ASN A 437 6.01 1.96 -26.72
CA ASN A 437 4.66 1.58 -27.11
C ASN A 437 4.40 0.10 -26.77
N ALA A 438 3.18 -0.37 -27.01
CA ALA A 438 2.76 -1.73 -26.69
C ALA A 438 3.59 -2.82 -27.38
N ASP A 439 3.99 -2.64 -28.63
CA ASP A 439 4.78 -3.64 -29.36
C ASP A 439 6.22 -3.72 -28.82
N ILE A 440 6.82 -2.58 -28.44
CA ILE A 440 8.13 -2.55 -27.78
C ILE A 440 8.07 -3.25 -26.42
N VAL A 441 7.04 -2.94 -25.61
CA VAL A 441 6.85 -3.58 -24.30
C VAL A 441 6.60 -5.07 -24.48
N TRP A 442 5.81 -5.45 -25.47
CA TRP A 442 5.57 -6.85 -25.80
C TRP A 442 6.88 -7.59 -26.07
N ASP A 443 7.69 -7.12 -27.01
CA ASP A 443 8.94 -7.77 -27.40
C ASP A 443 9.91 -7.85 -26.20
N LEU A 444 10.05 -6.77 -25.43
CA LEU A 444 10.88 -6.72 -24.23
C LEU A 444 10.42 -7.70 -23.14
N TRP A 445 9.11 -7.87 -22.93
CA TRP A 445 8.56 -8.74 -21.87
C TRP A 445 8.64 -10.21 -22.31
N ARG A 446 8.45 -10.49 -23.60
CA ARG A 446 8.71 -11.82 -24.19
C ARG A 446 10.16 -12.24 -23.98
N GLU A 447 11.10 -11.32 -24.17
CA GLU A 447 12.52 -11.60 -24.03
C GLU A 447 12.97 -11.70 -22.55
N SER A 448 12.58 -10.70 -21.74
CA SER A 448 13.12 -10.53 -20.39
C SER A 448 12.30 -11.24 -19.31
N PHE A 449 10.99 -11.42 -19.49
CA PHE A 449 10.10 -11.90 -18.43
C PHE A 449 9.55 -13.31 -18.69
N ASP A 450 9.08 -13.61 -19.90
CA ASP A 450 8.41 -14.88 -20.19
C ASP A 450 9.34 -16.09 -20.00
N VAL A 451 8.86 -17.12 -19.29
CA VAL A 451 9.66 -18.33 -19.00
C VAL A 451 9.82 -19.27 -20.21
N GLY A 452 9.15 -19.02 -21.33
CA GLY A 452 9.11 -19.92 -22.47
C GLY A 452 8.06 -21.02 -22.33
N GLU A 453 7.75 -21.67 -23.44
CA GLU A 453 6.61 -22.61 -23.54
C GLU A 453 6.81 -23.89 -22.75
N GLU A 454 7.97 -24.54 -22.92
CA GLU A 454 8.29 -25.80 -22.26
C GLU A 454 8.24 -25.67 -20.73
N MET A 455 8.93 -24.65 -20.19
CA MET A 455 8.94 -24.37 -18.76
C MET A 455 7.53 -24.05 -18.25
N PHE A 456 6.77 -23.23 -18.99
CA PHE A 456 5.40 -22.89 -18.61
C PHE A 456 4.47 -24.11 -18.58
N ASN A 457 4.53 -24.97 -19.60
CA ASN A 457 3.73 -26.20 -19.65
C ASN A 457 4.08 -27.14 -18.49
N GLY A 458 5.36 -27.21 -18.12
CA GLY A 458 5.81 -27.94 -16.94
C GLY A 458 5.26 -27.37 -15.63
N ILE A 459 5.11 -26.04 -15.51
CA ILE A 459 4.50 -25.39 -14.33
C ILE A 459 3.00 -25.66 -14.32
N LEU A 460 2.31 -25.44 -15.44
CA LEU A 460 0.88 -25.66 -15.60
C LEU A 460 0.48 -27.09 -15.21
N SER A 461 1.19 -28.09 -15.74
CA SER A 461 0.95 -29.49 -15.42
C SER A 461 1.12 -29.78 -13.92
N ALA A 462 2.17 -29.26 -13.28
CA ALA A 462 2.40 -29.46 -11.85
C ALA A 462 1.36 -28.73 -10.97
N CYS A 463 0.91 -27.55 -11.39
CA CYS A 463 -0.19 -26.82 -10.75
C CYS A 463 -1.54 -27.55 -10.87
N ALA A 464 -1.80 -28.18 -12.01
CA ALA A 464 -3.06 -28.89 -12.26
C ALA A 464 -3.14 -30.25 -11.51
N ASN A 465 -2.00 -30.93 -11.33
CA ASN A 465 -1.91 -32.25 -10.70
C ASN A 465 -1.83 -32.21 -9.16
N ALA A 466 -2.52 -31.26 -8.52
CA ALA A 466 -2.45 -31.02 -7.09
C ALA A 466 -3.02 -32.15 -6.22
#